data_AF-A0AAU4D2G4-F1
#
_entry.id   AF-A0AAU4D2G4-F1
#
_cell.length_a   1.000
_cell.length_b   1.000
_cell.length_c   1.000
_cell.angle_alpha   90.00
_cell.angle_beta   90.00
_cell.angle_gamma   90.00
#
_symmetry.space_group_name_H-M   'P 1'
#
loop_
_entity.id
_entity.type
_entity.pdbx_description
1 polymer ?
#
loop_
_entity_poly.entity_id
_entity_poly.type
_entity_poly.pdbx_seq_one_letter_code
_entity_poly.pdbx_strand_id
1 'polypeptide(L)'
;MGSRSWTPKVREALTAAGWAPGRKVDTGAWRTLFAEAGLVMHEAAESFLAEFGGLYVSVHGPGISVARTPFEFDPELLVGEEGRFEEWGEEIGRHLFPLGELDEGRHFLGIDEFGEIYLVDMWVGSFGRMPEAMENLVLGVKPRRLTG
;
A
#
# COMPACT_ATOMS: atom_id res chain seq x y z
N MET A 1 5.17 20.75 -10.45
CA MET A 1 4.55 19.86 -9.43
C MET A 1 3.13 20.32 -9.21
N GLY A 2 2.15 19.61 -9.76
CA GLY A 2 0.74 19.87 -9.40
C GLY A 2 0.52 19.36 -7.97
N SER A 3 0.03 20.19 -7.07
CA SER A 3 -0.30 19.73 -5.71
C SER A 3 -1.43 18.71 -5.83
N ARG A 4 -1.14 17.46 -5.49
CA ARG A 4 -2.14 16.41 -5.35
C ARG A 4 -3.14 16.84 -4.28
N SER A 5 -4.40 17.03 -4.68
CA SER A 5 -5.45 17.43 -3.75
C SER A 5 -6.23 16.22 -3.29
N TRP A 6 -6.01 15.81 -2.05
CA TRP A 6 -6.86 14.85 -1.35
C TRP A 6 -8.26 15.42 -1.09
N THR A 7 -9.28 14.56 -1.05
CA THR A 7 -10.57 14.94 -0.46
C THR A 7 -10.37 15.34 1.01
N PRO A 8 -11.23 16.21 1.59
CA PRO A 8 -11.04 16.68 2.96
C PRO A 8 -10.94 15.54 3.98
N LYS A 9 -11.77 14.50 3.83
CA LYS A 9 -11.78 13.32 4.70
C LYS A 9 -10.49 12.51 4.60
N VAL A 10 -9.93 12.37 3.41
CA VAL A 10 -8.66 11.67 3.20
C VAL A 10 -7.49 12.46 3.74
N ARG A 11 -7.47 13.78 3.51
CA ARG A 11 -6.46 14.66 4.10
C ARG A 11 -6.46 14.58 5.62
N GLU A 12 -7.64 14.62 6.24
CA GLU A 12 -7.80 14.54 7.69
C GLU A 12 -7.23 13.23 8.24
N ALA A 13 -7.61 12.08 7.65
CA ALA A 13 -7.11 10.77 8.07
C ALA A 13 -5.58 10.65 7.94
N LEU A 14 -5.02 11.09 6.82
CA LEU A 14 -3.57 11.08 6.61
C LEU A 14 -2.84 12.01 7.58
N THR A 15 -3.37 13.21 7.81
CA THR A 15 -2.76 14.18 8.74
C THR A 15 -2.81 13.66 10.18
N ALA A 16 -3.92 13.02 10.58
CA ALA A 16 -4.04 12.38 11.89
C ALA A 16 -3.05 11.21 12.07
N ALA A 17 -2.69 10.53 11.00
CA ALA A 17 -1.65 9.50 10.97
C ALA A 17 -0.21 10.07 10.95
N GLY A 18 -0.05 11.40 10.91
CA GLY A 18 1.27 12.06 10.89
C GLY A 18 1.83 12.36 9.49
N TRP A 19 1.03 12.20 8.43
CA TRP A 19 1.43 12.65 7.10
C TRP A 19 1.37 14.18 6.97
N ALA A 20 2.33 14.75 6.25
CA ALA A 20 2.32 16.13 5.82
C ALA A 20 2.89 16.25 4.40
N PRO A 21 2.48 17.26 3.60
CA PRO A 21 3.05 17.49 2.28
C PRO A 21 4.57 17.62 2.34
N GLY A 22 5.29 16.87 1.49
CA GLY A 22 6.75 16.89 1.44
C GLY A 22 7.44 16.00 2.47
N ARG A 23 6.69 15.20 3.24
CA ARG A 23 7.26 14.12 4.06
C ARG A 23 8.16 13.23 3.21
N LYS A 24 9.35 12.92 3.73
CA LYS A 24 10.32 12.01 3.13
C LYS A 24 11.04 11.23 4.22
N VAL A 25 10.79 9.93 4.32
CA VAL A 25 11.52 9.00 5.20
C VAL A 25 12.59 8.25 4.44
N ASP A 26 13.56 7.71 5.18
CA ASP A 26 14.59 6.83 4.62
C ASP A 26 13.99 5.43 4.37
N THR A 27 14.17 4.92 3.16
CA THR A 27 13.68 3.61 2.71
C THR A 27 14.80 2.55 2.68
N GLY A 28 16.04 2.93 3.02
CA GLY A 28 17.22 2.09 2.86
C GLY A 28 17.12 0.75 3.60
N ALA A 29 16.60 0.75 4.83
CA ALA A 29 16.43 -0.47 5.62
C ALA A 29 15.49 -1.47 4.93
N TRP A 30 14.30 -1.02 4.51
CA TRP A 30 13.34 -1.86 3.76
C TRP A 30 13.91 -2.35 2.43
N ARG A 31 14.66 -1.49 1.72
CA ARG A 31 15.31 -1.86 0.46
C ARG A 31 16.29 -3.01 0.67
N THR A 32 17.18 -2.90 1.66
CA THR A 32 18.17 -3.93 1.95
C THR A 32 17.50 -5.23 2.38
N LEU A 33 16.52 -5.14 3.29
CA LEU A 33 15.79 -6.28 3.84
C LEU A 33 15.18 -7.15 2.75
N PHE A 34 14.42 -6.56 1.82
CA PHE A 34 13.76 -7.32 0.76
C PHE A 34 14.69 -7.72 -0.39
N ALA A 35 15.75 -6.96 -0.66
CA ALA A 35 16.74 -7.34 -1.66
C ALA A 35 17.48 -8.63 -1.29
N GLU A 36 17.75 -8.87 -0.01
CA GLU A 36 18.33 -10.13 0.48
C GLU A 36 17.40 -11.33 0.28
N ALA A 37 16.09 -11.09 0.23
CA ALA A 37 15.05 -12.08 -0.02
C ALA A 37 14.63 -12.18 -1.50
N GLY A 38 15.30 -11.45 -2.41
CA GLY A 38 15.05 -11.52 -3.87
C GLY A 38 14.02 -10.51 -4.41
N LEU A 39 13.37 -9.72 -3.55
CA LEU A 39 12.43 -8.68 -3.98
C LEU A 39 13.13 -7.32 -4.10
N VAL A 40 13.35 -6.88 -5.34
CA VAL A 40 14.03 -5.62 -5.63
C VAL A 40 13.04 -4.44 -5.57
N MET A 41 13.28 -3.51 -4.65
CA MET A 41 12.49 -2.27 -4.55
C MET A 41 12.67 -1.38 -5.80
N HIS A 42 11.57 -1.22 -6.55
CA HIS A 42 11.49 -0.34 -7.71
C HIS A 42 11.16 1.12 -7.33
N GLU A 43 11.30 2.05 -8.28
CA GLU A 43 11.15 3.49 -8.05
C GLU A 43 9.76 3.89 -7.52
N ALA A 44 8.69 3.24 -8.01
CA ALA A 44 7.34 3.51 -7.53
C ALA A 44 7.15 3.13 -6.04
N ALA A 45 7.69 1.99 -5.61
CA ALA A 45 7.66 1.55 -4.22
C ALA A 45 8.50 2.48 -3.34
N GLU A 46 9.72 2.82 -3.77
CA GLU A 46 10.58 3.76 -3.04
C GLU A 46 9.92 5.12 -2.88
N SER A 47 9.34 5.67 -3.95
CA SER A 47 8.67 6.97 -3.92
C SER A 47 7.46 6.96 -3.00
N PHE A 48 6.67 5.87 -3.04
CA PHE A 48 5.54 5.68 -2.15
C PHE A 48 6.00 5.58 -0.68
N LEU A 49 6.93 4.69 -0.38
CA LEU A 49 7.40 4.44 0.99
C LEU A 49 8.15 5.63 1.57
N ALA A 50 8.89 6.38 0.76
CA ALA A 50 9.49 7.64 1.19
C ALA A 50 8.42 8.64 1.66
N GLU A 51 7.27 8.72 1.00
CA GLU A 51 6.19 9.63 1.42
C GLU A 51 5.32 9.06 2.55
N PHE A 52 4.92 7.78 2.47
CA PHE A 52 3.87 7.19 3.30
C PHE A 52 4.34 6.08 4.25
N GLY A 53 5.57 5.59 4.09
CA GLY A 53 6.10 4.50 4.91
C GLY A 53 6.14 4.87 6.41
N GLY A 54 5.79 3.92 7.27
CA GLY A 54 5.65 4.07 8.72
C GLY A 54 4.36 4.79 9.16
N LEU A 55 3.41 5.05 8.26
CA LEU A 55 2.11 5.59 8.66
C LEU A 55 1.13 4.48 9.04
N TYR A 56 0.50 4.62 10.20
CA TYR A 56 -0.66 3.84 10.63
C TYR A 56 -1.92 4.70 10.50
N VAL A 57 -2.83 4.33 9.60
CA VAL A 57 -4.07 5.07 9.32
C VAL A 57 -5.24 4.39 10.02
N SER A 58 -5.67 4.94 11.15
CA SER A 58 -6.79 4.43 11.95
C SER A 58 -8.14 4.95 11.42
N VAL A 59 -8.80 4.15 10.56
CA VAL A 59 -10.14 4.46 10.03
C VAL A 59 -11.11 3.31 10.28
N HIS A 60 -12.36 3.67 10.64
CA HIS A 60 -13.39 2.70 11.02
C HIS A 60 -14.79 3.11 10.54
N GLY A 61 -15.74 2.17 10.59
CA GLY A 61 -17.15 2.41 10.30
C GLY A 61 -17.49 2.29 8.80
N PRO A 62 -18.69 2.74 8.37
CA PRO A 62 -19.14 2.58 6.99
C PRO A 62 -18.16 3.23 5.99
N GLY A 63 -17.79 2.49 4.96
CA GLY A 63 -17.11 3.01 3.77
C GLY A 63 -18.04 3.08 2.57
N ILE A 64 -17.48 3.34 1.40
CA ILE A 64 -18.24 3.49 0.15
C ILE A 64 -18.85 2.16 -0.31
N SER A 65 -18.11 1.05 -0.21
CA SER A 65 -18.59 -0.27 -0.60
C SER A 65 -18.22 -1.41 0.34
N VAL A 66 -17.26 -1.19 1.25
CA VAL A 66 -16.96 -2.06 2.39
C VAL A 66 -16.74 -1.20 3.64
N ALA A 67 -16.63 -1.82 4.82
CA ALA A 67 -16.23 -1.08 6.02
C ALA A 67 -14.83 -0.47 5.81
N ARG A 68 -14.61 0.72 6.39
CA ARG A 68 -13.27 1.28 6.51
C ARG A 68 -12.52 0.47 7.56
N THR A 69 -11.34 -0.01 7.22
CA THR A 69 -10.47 -0.81 8.08
C THR A 69 -9.11 -0.12 8.19
N PRO A 70 -8.43 -0.24 9.35
CA PRO A 70 -7.13 0.38 9.53
C PRO A 70 -6.09 -0.27 8.61
N PHE A 71 -5.05 0.46 8.26
CA PHE A 71 -3.92 -0.07 7.49
C PHE A 71 -2.62 0.62 7.90
N GLU A 72 -1.51 -0.08 7.69
CA GLU A 72 -0.16 0.36 8.04
C GLU A 72 0.77 0.18 6.86
N PHE A 73 1.59 1.19 6.57
CA PHE A 73 2.62 1.10 5.55
C PHE A 73 3.98 0.80 6.15
N ASP A 74 4.10 -0.37 6.78
CA ASP A 74 5.38 -0.89 7.27
C ASP A 74 5.72 -2.22 6.57
N PRO A 75 6.64 -2.20 5.59
CA PRO A 75 7.10 -3.40 4.93
C PRO A 75 7.73 -4.44 5.87
N GLU A 76 8.27 -4.06 7.04
CA GLU A 76 8.87 -5.02 7.98
C GLU A 76 7.85 -6.04 8.51
N LEU A 77 6.56 -5.67 8.55
CA LEU A 77 5.48 -6.58 8.94
C LEU A 77 5.30 -7.75 7.96
N LEU A 78 5.86 -7.66 6.76
CA LEU A 78 5.67 -8.62 5.66
C LEU A 78 6.92 -9.47 5.41
N VAL A 79 7.89 -9.44 6.31
CA VAL A 79 9.06 -10.34 6.26
C VAL A 79 8.58 -11.79 6.34
N GLY A 80 9.06 -12.63 5.41
CA GLY A 80 8.62 -14.01 5.26
C GLY A 80 7.46 -14.21 4.27
N GLU A 81 6.88 -13.14 3.73
CA GLU A 81 5.82 -13.20 2.72
C GLU A 81 6.30 -12.97 1.29
N GLU A 82 7.61 -12.93 1.07
CA GLU A 82 8.21 -12.56 -0.22
C GLU A 82 7.75 -13.47 -1.35
N GLY A 83 7.68 -14.78 -1.09
CA GLY A 83 7.19 -15.76 -2.07
C GLY A 83 5.75 -15.49 -2.51
N ARG A 84 4.87 -15.02 -1.61
CA ARG A 84 3.48 -14.68 -1.98
C ARG A 84 3.43 -13.48 -2.93
N PHE A 85 4.29 -12.48 -2.71
CA PHE A 85 4.37 -11.30 -3.57
C PHE A 85 4.98 -11.63 -4.94
N GLU A 86 5.97 -12.51 -4.98
CA GLU A 86 6.55 -13.04 -6.22
C GLU A 86 5.49 -13.82 -7.02
N GLU A 87 4.84 -14.82 -6.40
CA GLU A 87 3.82 -15.67 -7.04
C GLU A 87 2.67 -14.83 -7.63
N TRP A 88 2.07 -13.93 -6.84
CA TRP A 88 1.00 -13.08 -7.35
C TRP A 88 1.49 -12.08 -8.39
N GLY A 89 2.72 -11.58 -8.25
CA GLY A 89 3.34 -10.71 -9.23
C GLY A 89 3.47 -11.38 -10.59
N GLU A 90 4.00 -12.61 -10.62
CA GLU A 90 4.08 -13.43 -11.84
C GLU A 90 2.69 -13.65 -12.45
N GLU A 91 1.71 -14.01 -11.64
CA GLU A 91 0.34 -14.30 -12.10
C GLU A 91 -0.33 -13.11 -12.79
N ILE A 92 -0.15 -11.90 -12.26
CA ILE A 92 -0.73 -10.68 -12.84
C ILE A 92 0.22 -9.96 -13.82
N GLY A 93 1.42 -10.50 -14.04
CA GLY A 93 2.45 -9.91 -14.90
C GLY A 93 2.97 -8.55 -14.41
N ARG A 94 3.24 -8.45 -13.10
CA ARG A 94 3.75 -7.26 -12.40
C ARG A 94 4.88 -7.60 -11.44
N HIS A 95 5.66 -6.60 -11.06
CA HIS A 95 6.64 -6.73 -9.99
C HIS A 95 6.05 -6.11 -8.73
N LEU A 96 5.52 -6.95 -7.84
CA LEU A 96 4.92 -6.48 -6.60
C LEU A 96 5.98 -6.26 -5.52
N PHE A 97 5.93 -5.10 -4.87
CA PHE A 97 6.71 -4.81 -3.67
C PHE A 97 5.80 -4.68 -2.43
N PRO A 98 6.16 -5.31 -1.30
CA PRO A 98 5.44 -5.19 -0.02
C PRO A 98 5.37 -3.75 0.48
N LEU A 99 4.16 -3.31 0.87
CA LEU A 99 3.94 -2.00 1.47
C LEU A 99 3.63 -2.05 2.97
N GLY A 100 2.93 -3.10 3.43
CA GLY A 100 2.46 -3.21 4.80
C GLY A 100 1.12 -3.96 4.89
N GLU A 101 0.40 -3.78 5.99
CA GLU A 101 -0.80 -4.56 6.31
C GLU A 101 -2.09 -3.77 6.16
N LEU A 102 -3.18 -4.49 5.91
CA LEU A 102 -4.54 -4.01 5.93
C LEU A 102 -5.33 -4.83 6.94
N ASP A 103 -6.15 -4.14 7.72
CA ASP A 103 -7.14 -4.72 8.60
C ASP A 103 -6.52 -5.62 9.69
N GLU A 104 -5.53 -5.06 10.40
CA GLU A 104 -4.81 -5.69 11.52
C GLU A 104 -4.14 -7.01 11.10
N GLY A 105 -3.43 -6.99 9.97
CA GLY A 105 -2.70 -8.15 9.45
C GLY A 105 -3.57 -9.21 8.78
N ARG A 106 -4.88 -8.97 8.61
CA ARG A 106 -5.74 -9.91 7.87
C ARG A 106 -5.42 -9.98 6.39
N HIS A 107 -4.93 -8.89 5.81
CA HIS A 107 -4.53 -8.81 4.42
C HIS A 107 -3.23 -8.02 4.28
N PHE A 108 -2.53 -8.21 3.18
CA PHE A 108 -1.32 -7.46 2.86
C PHE A 108 -1.55 -6.44 1.76
N LEU A 109 -0.74 -5.40 1.75
CA LEU A 109 -0.72 -4.35 0.74
C LEU A 109 0.56 -4.45 -0.09
N GLY A 110 0.41 -4.40 -1.41
CA GLY A 110 1.51 -4.36 -2.37
C GLY A 110 1.37 -3.22 -3.35
N ILE A 111 2.47 -2.87 -4.02
CA ILE A 111 2.49 -1.90 -5.12
C ILE A 111 3.25 -2.47 -6.31
N ASP A 112 2.78 -2.19 -7.52
CA ASP A 112 3.54 -2.53 -8.75
C ASP A 112 4.46 -1.40 -9.22
N GLU A 113 5.25 -1.70 -10.24
CA GLU A 113 6.17 -0.75 -10.89
C GLU A 113 5.46 0.46 -11.53
N PHE A 114 4.13 0.43 -11.69
CA PHE A 114 3.30 1.50 -12.23
C PHE A 114 2.54 2.31 -11.16
N GLY A 115 2.74 1.98 -9.87
CA GLY A 115 2.11 2.66 -8.75
C GLY A 115 0.65 2.24 -8.50
N GLU A 116 0.25 1.07 -8.98
CA GLU A 116 -1.02 0.43 -8.64
C GLU A 116 -0.90 -0.29 -7.29
N ILE A 117 -1.86 -0.06 -6.39
CA ILE A 117 -1.86 -0.69 -5.05
C ILE A 117 -2.81 -1.88 -5.03
N TYR A 118 -2.36 -2.97 -4.43
CA TYR A 118 -3.05 -4.24 -4.38
C TYR A 118 -3.30 -4.67 -2.95
N LEU A 119 -4.45 -5.29 -2.72
CA LEU A 119 -4.65 -6.27 -1.67
C LEU A 119 -4.02 -7.59 -2.11
N VAL A 120 -3.21 -8.20 -1.26
CA VAL A 120 -2.58 -9.52 -1.45
C VAL A 120 -2.96 -10.42 -0.28
N ASP A 121 -3.54 -11.58 -0.59
CA ASP A 121 -4.00 -12.62 0.33
C ASP A 121 -4.00 -13.97 -0.45
N MET A 122 -4.87 -14.92 -0.12
CA MET A 122 -5.25 -16.06 -0.97
C MET A 122 -5.90 -15.66 -2.31
N TRP A 123 -5.97 -14.35 -2.58
CA TRP A 123 -6.43 -13.72 -3.81
C TRP A 123 -5.79 -12.34 -3.92
N VAL A 124 -5.75 -11.77 -5.14
CA VAL A 124 -5.25 -10.42 -5.39
C VAL A 124 -6.35 -9.49 -5.89
N GLY A 125 -6.33 -8.24 -5.43
CA GLY A 125 -7.31 -7.22 -5.83
C GLY A 125 -6.70 -5.83 -5.93
N SER A 126 -7.06 -5.09 -6.97
CA SER A 126 -6.54 -3.73 -7.20
C SER A 126 -7.40 -2.67 -6.50
N PHE A 127 -6.76 -1.79 -5.74
CA PHE A 127 -7.33 -0.52 -5.27
C PHE A 127 -7.16 0.61 -6.30
N GLY A 128 -6.52 0.35 -7.44
CA GLY A 128 -6.21 1.34 -8.48
C GLY A 128 -4.84 1.98 -8.32
N ARG A 129 -4.55 2.99 -9.16
CA ARG A 129 -3.25 3.69 -9.14
C ARG A 129 -3.30 4.91 -8.26
N MET A 130 -2.17 5.23 -7.64
CA MET A 130 -1.98 6.50 -6.92
C MET A 130 -2.32 7.71 -7.82
N PRO A 131 -3.21 8.67 -7.42
CA PRO A 131 -3.85 8.89 -6.10
C PRO A 131 -5.02 8.05 -5.68
N GLU A 132 -5.72 7.47 -6.63
CA GLU A 132 -7.02 6.86 -6.41
C GLU A 132 -6.97 5.76 -5.36
N ALA A 133 -5.90 4.95 -5.33
CA ALA A 133 -5.73 3.91 -4.33
C ALA A 133 -5.80 4.40 -2.88
N MET A 134 -5.18 5.55 -2.58
CA MET A 134 -5.21 6.09 -1.22
C MET A 134 -6.61 6.57 -0.84
N GLU A 135 -7.35 7.17 -1.78
CA GLU A 135 -8.76 7.53 -1.55
C GLU A 135 -9.59 6.26 -1.31
N ASN A 136 -9.37 5.21 -2.12
CA ASN A 136 -10.09 3.95 -2.01
C ASN A 136 -9.83 3.22 -0.68
N LEU A 137 -8.57 3.17 -0.21
CA LEU A 137 -8.21 2.62 1.10
C LEU A 137 -8.89 3.40 2.24
N VAL A 138 -8.72 4.72 2.29
CA VAL A 138 -9.25 5.55 3.38
C VAL A 138 -10.78 5.59 3.40
N LEU A 139 -11.42 5.57 2.23
CA LEU A 139 -12.88 5.67 2.11
C LEU A 139 -13.59 4.32 2.15
N GLY A 140 -12.87 3.19 2.23
CA GLY A 140 -13.45 1.84 2.30
C GLY A 140 -14.12 1.45 0.99
N VAL A 141 -13.38 1.55 -0.12
CA VAL A 141 -13.77 1.05 -1.43
C VAL A 141 -13.22 -0.37 -1.59
N LYS A 142 -14.11 -1.32 -1.92
CA LYS A 142 -13.76 -2.70 -2.20
C LYS A 142 -12.75 -2.77 -3.35
N PRO A 143 -11.60 -3.46 -3.20
CA PRO A 143 -10.68 -3.63 -4.30
C PRO A 143 -11.32 -4.48 -5.39
N ARG A 144 -10.99 -4.17 -6.64
CA ARG A 144 -11.41 -4.95 -7.80
C ARG A 144 -10.56 -6.21 -7.86
N ARG A 145 -11.16 -7.35 -7.51
CA ARG A 145 -10.52 -8.66 -7.63
C ARG A 145 -9.96 -8.86 -9.03
N LEU A 146 -8.69 -9.22 -9.12
CA LEU A 146 -8.10 -9.71 -10.36
C LEU A 146 -8.26 -11.23 -10.33
N THR A 147 -8.70 -11.78 -11.44
CA THR A 147 -8.82 -13.22 -11.59
C THR A 147 -7.44 -13.84 -11.65
N GLY A 148 -7.27 -14.95 -10.94
CA GLY A 148 -6.44 -16.05 -11.42
C GLY A 148 -7.20 -16.89 -12.44
#